data_AF-A0AAV6IVR0-F1
#
_entry.id   AF-A0AAV6IVR0-F1
#
_cell.length_a   1.000
_cell.length_b   1.000
_cell.length_c   1.000
_cell.angle_alpha   90.00
_cell.angle_beta   90.00
_cell.angle_gamma   90.00
#
_symmetry.space_group_name_H-M   'P 1'
#
loop_
_entity.id
_entity.type
_entity.pdbx_description
1 polymer ?
#
loop_
_entity_poly.entity_id
_entity_poly.type
_entity_poly.pdbx_seq_one_letter_code
_entity_poly.pdbx_strand_id
1 'polypeptide(L)'
;MGTIGGRLREVGLTYHLLENVPELISKNIETEAFEPLGISDWNSIFRIAHPGGRAILDQVESKLSLKPEKLWASRHVLSKCGNMPSACVLFILDEMRMKSGEEGLKTTGEGLEWGVLFGFGPGLTVEIVVLHSLCT
;
A
#
# COMPACT_ATOMS: atom_id res chain seq x y z
N MET A 1 -11.85 -15.52 -14.87
CA MET A 1 -10.43 -15.91 -14.69
C MET A 1 -9.83 -14.95 -13.68
N GLY A 2 -9.15 -15.45 -12.64
CA GLY A 2 -8.62 -14.61 -11.56
C GLY A 2 -7.54 -13.64 -12.01
N THR A 3 -7.60 -12.42 -11.50
CA THR A 3 -6.78 -11.25 -11.85
C THR A 3 -5.31 -11.41 -11.43
N ILE A 4 -5.02 -12.19 -10.39
CA ILE A 4 -3.66 -12.59 -10.00
C ILE A 4 -3.74 -14.06 -9.62
N GLY A 5 -2.86 -14.90 -10.15
CA GLY A 5 -2.90 -16.34 -9.91
C GLY A 5 -1.54 -17.01 -10.00
N GLY A 6 -1.28 -17.94 -9.07
CA GLY A 6 -0.14 -18.84 -9.10
C GLY A 6 -0.61 -20.27 -9.35
N ARG A 7 0.12 -21.03 -10.17
CA ARG A 7 -0.07 -22.48 -10.30
C ARG A 7 1.26 -23.19 -10.09
N LEU A 8 1.30 -24.03 -9.06
CA LEU A 8 2.43 -24.94 -8.84
C LEU A 8 2.37 -26.05 -9.91
N ARG A 9 3.49 -26.24 -10.61
CA ARG A 9 3.69 -27.25 -11.66
C ARG A 9 5.05 -27.91 -11.44
N GLU A 10 5.34 -28.97 -12.20
CA GLU A 10 6.67 -29.62 -12.19
C GLU A 10 7.81 -28.65 -12.53
N VAL A 11 7.52 -27.63 -13.36
CA VAL A 11 8.44 -26.54 -13.72
C VAL A 11 8.57 -25.46 -12.63
N GLY A 12 8.03 -25.72 -11.44
CA GLY A 12 7.99 -24.77 -10.33
C GLY A 12 6.70 -23.94 -10.29
N LEU A 13 6.76 -22.79 -9.63
CA LEU A 13 5.61 -21.91 -9.46
C LEU A 13 5.47 -20.95 -10.63
N THR A 14 4.41 -21.14 -11.43
CA THR A 14 4.07 -20.27 -12.55
C THR A 14 3.10 -19.19 -12.10
N TYR A 15 3.34 -17.93 -12.48
CA TYR A 15 2.51 -16.78 -12.11
C TYR A 15 1.90 -16.11 -13.33
N HIS A 16 0.66 -15.63 -13.20
CA HIS A 16 -0.01 -14.80 -14.18
C HIS A 16 -0.68 -13.60 -13.49
N LEU A 17 -0.46 -12.40 -14.03
CA LEU A 17 -1.20 -11.19 -13.69
C LEU A 17 -2.11 -10.84 -14.87
N LEU A 18 -3.41 -10.73 -14.60
CA LEU A 18 -4.42 -10.15 -15.47
C LEU A 18 -4.85 -8.81 -14.84
N GLU A 19 -4.98 -7.75 -15.62
CA GLU A 19 -5.13 -6.39 -15.11
C GLU A 19 -6.57 -6.10 -14.65
N ASN A 20 -6.79 -5.92 -13.35
CA ASN A 20 -7.87 -5.04 -12.84
C ASN A 20 -7.74 -4.60 -11.36
N VAL A 21 -6.50 -4.40 -10.88
CA VAL A 21 -6.22 -3.84 -9.54
C VAL A 21 -6.86 -2.47 -9.25
N PRO A 22 -6.86 -1.49 -10.16
CA PRO A 22 -7.37 -0.14 -9.86
C PRO A 22 -8.88 -0.12 -9.63
N GLU A 23 -9.63 -0.93 -10.37
CA GLU A 23 -11.09 -0.94 -10.26
C GLU A 23 -11.54 -1.50 -8.91
N LEU A 24 -10.85 -2.53 -8.40
CA LEU A 24 -11.13 -3.13 -7.11
C LEU A 24 -10.70 -2.26 -5.93
N ILE A 25 -9.61 -1.49 -6.08
CA ILE A 25 -9.25 -0.43 -5.12
C ILE A 25 -10.40 0.59 -5.04
N SER A 26 -10.82 1.16 -6.17
CA SER A 26 -11.86 2.21 -6.18
C SER A 26 -13.20 1.73 -5.64
N LYS A 27 -13.55 0.44 -5.81
CA LYS A 27 -14.83 -0.11 -5.34
C LYS A 27 -14.88 -0.38 -3.84
N ASN A 28 -13.73 -0.66 -3.22
CA ASN A 28 -13.69 -1.20 -1.85
C ASN A 28 -13.02 -0.27 -0.83
N ILE A 29 -12.21 0.71 -1.26
CA ILE A 29 -11.38 1.52 -0.34
C ILE A 29 -12.08 2.79 0.13
N GLU A 30 -12.88 3.44 -0.72
CA GLU A 30 -13.22 4.85 -0.52
C GLU A 30 -14.15 5.18 0.66
N THR A 31 -14.81 4.19 1.28
CA THR A 31 -15.88 4.49 2.27
C THR A 31 -15.81 3.66 3.56
N GLU A 32 -15.72 2.34 3.49
CA GLU A 32 -16.05 1.51 4.68
C GLU A 32 -15.01 1.53 5.82
N ALA A 33 -13.71 1.63 5.50
CA ALA A 33 -12.66 1.48 6.52
C ALA A 33 -12.47 2.71 7.42
N PHE A 34 -12.77 3.90 6.89
CA PHE A 34 -12.49 5.18 7.55
C PHE A 34 -13.75 5.95 7.97
N GLU A 35 -14.93 5.53 7.51
CA GLU A 35 -16.23 6.06 7.97
C GLU A 35 -16.36 6.11 9.50
N PRO A 36 -16.03 5.05 10.27
CA PRO A 36 -16.12 5.08 11.73
C PRO A 36 -15.19 6.08 12.40
N LEU A 37 -14.12 6.50 11.70
CA LEU A 37 -13.13 7.46 12.19
C LEU A 37 -13.43 8.90 11.71
N GLY A 38 -14.46 9.09 10.87
CA GLY A 38 -14.79 10.39 10.30
C GLY A 38 -13.72 10.95 9.36
N ILE A 39 -12.83 10.09 8.83
CA ILE A 39 -11.74 10.49 7.93
C ILE A 39 -12.22 10.36 6.49
N SER A 40 -12.26 11.48 5.77
CA SER A 40 -12.61 11.53 4.34
C SER A 40 -11.48 12.07 3.46
N ASP A 41 -10.57 12.86 4.03
CA ASP A 41 -9.38 13.33 3.31
C ASP A 41 -8.28 12.27 3.35
N TRP A 42 -8.20 11.55 2.25
CA TRP A 42 -7.17 10.57 1.93
C TRP A 42 -5.72 11.09 2.00
N ASN A 43 -5.49 12.40 1.92
CA ASN A 43 -4.17 13.02 2.06
C ASN A 43 -3.83 13.40 3.51
N SER A 44 -4.81 13.34 4.43
CA SER A 44 -4.61 13.60 5.87
C SER A 44 -4.04 12.40 6.64
N ILE A 45 -3.86 11.25 5.98
CA ILE A 45 -3.36 10.00 6.59
C ILE A 45 -2.07 9.51 5.91
N PHE A 46 -1.23 8.77 6.64
CA PHE A 46 -0.05 8.10 6.05
C PHE A 46 -0.44 6.81 5.32
N ARG A 47 0.41 6.36 4.38
CA ARG A 47 0.03 5.30 3.44
C ARG A 47 1.12 4.30 3.13
N ILE A 48 0.70 3.05 3.06
CA ILE A 48 1.56 1.91 2.77
C ILE A 48 0.83 1.08 1.73
N ALA A 49 1.33 1.05 0.50
CA ALA A 49 0.71 0.27 -0.56
C ALA A 49 1.69 -0.82 -1.01
N HIS A 50 1.27 -2.08 -0.98
CA HIS A 50 2.07 -3.18 -1.51
C HIS A 50 2.45 -2.87 -2.97
N PRO A 51 3.75 -2.77 -3.29
CA PRO A 51 4.21 -2.36 -4.60
C PRO A 51 4.34 -3.58 -5.52
N GLY A 52 3.21 -4.17 -5.89
CA GLY A 52 3.21 -5.31 -6.83
C GLY A 52 3.85 -4.97 -8.18
N GLY A 53 3.89 -3.67 -8.52
CA GLY A 53 4.63 -3.07 -9.63
C GLY A 53 4.38 -1.55 -9.67
N ARG A 54 5.14 -0.82 -10.51
CA ARG A 54 5.01 0.64 -10.64
C ARG A 54 3.60 1.08 -11.03
N ALA A 55 2.99 0.37 -11.99
CA ALA A 55 1.64 0.67 -12.48
C ALA A 55 0.58 0.59 -11.38
N ILE A 56 0.73 -0.31 -10.39
CA ILE A 56 -0.20 -0.42 -9.26
C ILE A 56 -0.13 0.84 -8.39
N LEU A 57 1.07 1.34 -8.08
CA LEU A 57 1.23 2.56 -7.29
C LEU A 57 0.69 3.79 -8.02
N ASP A 58 0.97 3.92 -9.33
CA ASP A 58 0.48 5.03 -10.15
C ASP A 58 -1.06 5.04 -10.21
N GLN A 59 -1.66 3.86 -10.26
CA GLN A 59 -3.10 3.68 -10.24
C GLN A 59 -3.73 4.00 -8.88
N VAL A 60 -3.13 3.55 -7.77
CA VAL A 60 -3.57 3.91 -6.41
C VAL A 60 -3.52 5.42 -6.22
N GLU A 61 -2.42 6.05 -6.63
CA GLU A 61 -2.20 7.50 -6.55
C GLU A 61 -3.28 8.26 -7.34
N SER A 62 -3.50 7.87 -8.59
CA SER A 62 -4.50 8.51 -9.45
C SER A 62 -5.93 8.32 -8.95
N LYS A 63 -6.30 7.11 -8.51
CA LYS A 63 -7.67 6.81 -8.09
C LYS A 63 -8.04 7.52 -6.81
N LEU A 64 -7.16 7.53 -5.82
CA LEU A 64 -7.42 8.14 -4.52
C LEU A 64 -7.03 9.64 -4.49
N SER A 65 -6.69 10.22 -5.65
CA SER A 65 -6.26 11.62 -5.79
C SER A 65 -5.17 12.02 -4.79
N LEU A 66 -4.14 11.19 -4.70
CA LEU A 66 -3.06 11.39 -3.72
C LEU A 66 -2.08 12.42 -4.20
N LYS A 67 -1.54 13.19 -3.26
CA LYS A 67 -0.36 13.98 -3.53
C LYS A 67 0.83 13.05 -3.84
N PRO A 68 1.72 13.40 -4.78
CA PRO A 68 2.80 12.53 -5.26
C PRO A 68 3.72 11.99 -4.15
N GLU A 69 3.87 12.74 -3.07
CA GLU A 69 4.67 12.36 -1.91
C GLU A 69 4.06 11.20 -1.11
N LYS A 70 2.74 10.98 -1.14
CA LYS A 70 2.07 10.04 -0.22
C LYS A 70 2.45 8.57 -0.40
N LEU A 71 3.05 8.20 -1.53
CA LEU A 71 3.53 6.84 -1.79
C LEU A 71 5.07 6.76 -1.86
N TRP A 72 5.80 7.78 -1.39
CA TRP A 72 7.26 7.82 -1.51
C TRP A 72 7.92 6.58 -0.91
N ALA A 73 7.51 6.13 0.29
CA ALA A 73 8.12 4.98 0.96
C ALA A 73 7.85 3.68 0.19
N SER A 74 6.64 3.54 -0.37
CA SER A 74 6.26 2.40 -1.22
C SER A 74 7.08 2.37 -2.51
N ARG A 75 7.28 3.53 -3.15
CA ARG A 75 8.12 3.69 -4.34
C ARG A 75 9.60 3.47 -4.02
N HIS A 76 10.07 3.91 -2.85
CA HIS A 76 11.45 3.75 -2.39
C HIS A 76 11.80 2.27 -2.22
N VAL A 77 10.98 1.53 -1.46
CA VAL A 77 11.18 0.09 -1.25
C VAL A 77 11.10 -0.68 -2.56
N LEU A 78 10.15 -0.35 -3.44
CA LEU A 78 10.10 -0.96 -4.78
C LEU A 78 11.40 -0.71 -5.56
N SER A 79 11.93 0.51 -5.51
CA SER A 79 13.16 0.87 -6.21
C SER A 79 14.40 0.17 -5.65
N LYS A 80 14.45 -0.07 -4.33
CA LYS A 80 15.61 -0.66 -3.65
C LYS A 80 15.60 -2.18 -3.65
N CYS A 81 14.42 -2.77 -3.47
CA CYS A 81 14.27 -4.19 -3.18
C CYS A 81 13.43 -4.95 -4.20
N GLY A 82 12.77 -4.25 -5.14
CA GLY A 82 11.81 -4.87 -6.05
C GLY A 82 10.54 -5.36 -5.34
N ASN A 83 9.80 -6.24 -6.02
CA ASN A 83 8.63 -6.89 -5.46
C ASN A 83 9.06 -8.15 -4.67
N MET A 84 9.07 -8.04 -3.33
CA MET A 84 9.38 -9.10 -2.35
C MET A 84 8.11 -9.74 -1.77
N PRO A 85 7.13 -10.08 -2.62
CA PRO A 85 5.77 -10.42 -2.23
C PRO A 85 5.25 -9.76 -0.94
N SER A 86 4.75 -10.55 0.01
CA SER A 86 4.17 -10.08 1.27
C SER A 86 5.13 -9.25 2.14
N ALA A 87 6.45 -9.43 2.00
CA ALA A 87 7.42 -8.73 2.85
C ALA A 87 7.50 -7.22 2.55
N CYS A 88 7.10 -6.76 1.36
CA CYS A 88 7.24 -5.36 0.97
C CYS A 88 6.59 -4.40 1.96
N VAL A 89 5.38 -4.70 2.46
CA VAL A 89 4.65 -3.77 3.34
C VAL A 89 5.36 -3.58 4.69
N LEU A 90 6.09 -4.60 5.16
CA LEU A 90 6.89 -4.52 6.38
C LEU A 90 8.14 -3.64 6.17
N PHE A 91 8.78 -3.74 5.00
CA PHE A 91 9.90 -2.87 4.64
C PHE A 91 9.45 -1.41 4.48
N ILE A 92 8.25 -1.18 3.96
CA ILE A 92 7.70 0.17 3.82
C ILE A 92 7.37 0.78 5.19
N LEU A 93 6.82 -0.01 6.11
CA LEU A 93 6.64 0.40 7.51
C LEU A 93 7.97 0.81 8.16
N ASP A 94 9.02 0.00 7.95
CA ASP A 94 10.34 0.25 8.52
C ASP A 94 10.99 1.51 7.93
N GLU A 95 10.93 1.67 6.62
CA GLU A 95 11.44 2.86 5.92
C GLU A 95 10.72 4.14 6.41
N MET A 96 9.39 4.10 6.51
CA MET A 96 8.59 5.24 6.95
C MET A 96 8.90 5.65 8.39
N ARG A 97 8.97 4.69 9.33
CA ARG A 97 9.22 5.00 10.74
C ARG A 97 10.65 5.51 10.96
N MET A 98 11.63 4.94 10.26
CA MET A 98 13.03 5.37 10.35
C MET A 98 13.17 6.80 9.83
N LYS A 99 12.63 7.06 8.64
CA LYS A 99 12.66 8.38 8.02
C LYS A 99 11.97 9.44 8.89
N SER A 100 10.84 9.10 9.49
CA SER A 100 10.12 10.00 10.40
C SER A 100 10.96 10.38 11.62
N GLY A 101 11.69 9.42 12.21
CA GLY A 101 12.60 9.67 13.32
C GLY A 101 13.82 10.50 12.92
N GLU A 102 14.43 10.23 11.76
CA GLU A 102 15.56 11.00 11.23
C GLU A 102 15.21 12.47 10.97
N GLU A 103 13.98 12.74 10.52
CA GLU A 103 13.49 14.09 10.22
C GLU A 103 12.86 14.79 11.43
N GLY A 104 12.78 14.12 12.58
CA GLY A 104 12.19 14.66 13.81
C GLY A 104 10.69 14.97 13.66
N LEU A 105 9.98 14.20 12.84
CA LEU A 105 8.53 14.33 12.69
C LEU A 105 7.83 13.87 13.96
N LYS A 106 6.62 14.36 14.24
CA LYS A 106 5.93 14.10 15.52
C LYS A 106 5.56 12.63 15.76
N THR A 107 5.43 11.84 14.70
CA THR A 107 4.95 10.46 14.77
C THR A 107 5.71 9.57 13.79
N THR A 108 5.70 8.26 14.03
CA THR A 108 6.27 7.23 13.15
C THR A 108 5.58 7.13 11.79
N GLY A 109 4.43 7.80 11.62
CA GLY A 109 3.63 7.84 10.40
C GLY A 109 3.69 9.21 9.75
N GLU A 110 4.88 9.73 9.49
CA GLU A 110 5.09 11.02 8.81
C GLU A 110 4.50 12.24 9.55
N GLY A 111 4.44 12.18 10.89
CA GLY A 111 3.79 13.22 11.70
C GLY A 111 2.26 13.19 11.67
N LEU A 112 1.64 12.17 11.05
CA LEU A 112 0.20 11.93 11.01
C LEU A 112 -0.20 10.85 12.01
N GLU A 113 -1.42 10.92 12.55
CA GLU A 113 -1.92 9.97 13.56
C GLU A 113 -2.43 8.67 12.93
N TRP A 114 -3.23 8.80 11.88
CA TRP A 114 -3.88 7.67 11.22
C TRP A 114 -3.21 7.34 9.89
N GLY A 115 -3.28 6.06 9.52
CA GLY A 115 -2.77 5.57 8.26
C GLY A 115 -3.47 4.32 7.77
N VAL A 116 -3.15 3.94 6.54
CA VAL A 116 -3.68 2.74 5.90
C VAL A 116 -2.57 1.94 5.25
N LEU A 117 -2.67 0.62 5.39
CA LEU A 117 -1.88 -0.36 4.67
C LEU A 117 -2.76 -1.15 3.71
N PHE A 118 -2.34 -1.22 2.45
CA PHE A 118 -2.97 -2.00 1.40
C PHE A 118 -2.11 -3.19 0.99
N GLY A 119 -2.68 -4.39 1.08
CA GLY A 119 -2.14 -5.62 0.51
C GLY A 119 -2.89 -6.01 -0.76
N PHE A 120 -2.19 -6.47 -1.80
CA PHE A 120 -2.80 -6.96 -3.03
C PHE A 120 -2.34 -8.40 -3.30
N GLY A 121 -3.29 -9.32 -3.50
CA GLY A 121 -2.98 -10.74 -3.66
C GLY A 121 -3.87 -11.50 -4.66
N PRO A 122 -3.58 -12.79 -4.91
CA PRO A 122 -4.36 -13.65 -5.80
C PRO A 122 -5.87 -13.62 -5.51
N GLY A 123 -6.70 -13.59 -6.56
CA GLY A 123 -8.15 -13.42 -6.44
C GLY A 123 -8.79 -12.58 -7.56
N LEU A 124 -8.69 -11.25 -7.60
CA LEU A 124 -7.95 -10.30 -6.77
C LEU A 124 -8.53 -10.11 -5.37
N THR A 125 -7.66 -10.11 -4.37
CA THR A 125 -7.97 -9.76 -2.97
C THR A 125 -7.27 -8.47 -2.59
N VAL A 126 -7.99 -7.58 -1.91
CA VAL A 126 -7.46 -6.36 -1.30
C VAL A 126 -7.55 -6.52 0.21
N GLU A 127 -6.41 -6.45 0.89
CA GLU A 127 -6.37 -6.36 2.35
C GLU A 127 -6.20 -4.90 2.75
N ILE A 128 -7.02 -4.43 3.69
CA ILE A 128 -6.99 -3.07 4.23
C ILE A 128 -6.74 -3.18 5.72
N VAL A 129 -5.68 -2.53 6.20
CA VAL A 129 -5.37 -2.43 7.63
C VAL A 129 -5.30 -0.96 8.00
N VAL A 130 -6.17 -0.53 8.91
CA VAL A 130 -6.10 0.80 9.51
C VAL A 130 -5.04 0.80 10.60
N LEU A 131 -4.16 1.79 10.58
CA LEU A 131 -3.03 1.92 11.48
C LEU A 131 -3.11 3.22 12.27
N HIS A 132 -2.64 3.17 13.52
CA HIS A 132 -2.39 4.34 14.35
C HIS A 132 -0.88 4.46 14.59
N SER A 133 -0.31 5.63 14.38
CA SER A 133 1.10 5.89 14.61
C SER A 133 1.43 6.07 16.09
N LEU A 134 2.71 6.05 16.42
CA LEU A 134 3.23 6.35 17.75
C LEU A 134 4.08 7.62 17.68
N CYS A 135 4.28 8.30 18.80
CA CYS A 135 5.28 9.37 18.88
C CYS A 135 6.69 8.81 18.63
N THR A 136 7.51 9.55 17.88
CA THR A 136 8.94 9.26 17.66
C THR A 136 9.79 9.67 18.85
#